data_AF-A0A1X1IZ41-F1
#
_entry.id   AF-A0A1X1IZ41-F1
#
_cell.length_a   1.000
_cell.length_b   1.000
_cell.length_c   1.000
_cell.angle_alpha   90.00
_cell.angle_beta   90.00
_cell.angle_gamma   90.00
#
_symmetry.space_group_name_H-M   'P 1'
#
loop_
_entity.id
_entity.type
_entity.pdbx_description
1 polymer ?
#
loop_
_entity_poly.entity_id
_entity_poly.type
_entity_poly.pdbx_seq_one_letter_code
_entity_poly.pdbx_strand_id
1 'polypeptide(L)'
;MLPKINGINFVEQIRDLKDTYQDIVKAKNFLDDNRSQFRKAVKEIRGDDSIYHAISTSMKEAEKNLLISCYTISEQMFKECKYQLLGFDNLNQTRLQEFLNYKLNPGKFSPNPKCDEINKFFKRYDSNRLFLNDLELYDDMIKSRHRYAHKGEFQFQIDYIPKLIDILLYLEFEYRMFLEKNPWCIFLKNINSIISEGGNREQKQEKFKKIERELKSLIPEILKTLSHSENIVCELRGTLIELQRENEFINFEKKLRIVKDNIKNKISK
;
A
#
# COMPACT_ATOMS: atom_id res chain seq x y z
N MET A 1 13.52 10.24 12.94
CA MET A 1 12.36 10.96 12.37
C MET A 1 11.77 10.03 11.32
N LEU A 2 10.48 9.69 11.41
CA LEU A 2 9.83 8.83 10.42
C LEU A 2 9.83 9.54 9.05
N PRO A 3 9.98 8.79 7.94
CA PRO A 3 9.98 9.39 6.62
C PRO A 3 8.62 10.01 6.27
N LYS A 4 8.62 11.01 5.39
CA LYS A 4 7.44 11.80 5.03
C LYS A 4 7.24 11.86 3.52
N ILE A 5 5.99 11.78 3.07
CA ILE A 5 5.58 12.05 1.69
C ILE A 5 4.84 13.38 1.70
N ASN A 6 5.37 14.36 0.97
CA ASN A 6 4.94 15.75 0.96
C ASN A 6 4.75 16.36 2.36
N GLY A 7 5.67 16.06 3.28
CA GLY A 7 5.61 16.51 4.66
C GLY A 7 4.66 15.72 5.58
N ILE A 8 3.88 14.77 5.05
CA ILE A 8 2.95 13.93 5.80
C ILE A 8 3.60 12.61 6.22
N ASN A 9 3.41 12.23 7.49
CA ASN A 9 3.85 10.96 8.04
C ASN A 9 2.75 9.90 7.90
N PHE A 10 2.67 9.24 6.74
CA PHE A 10 1.66 8.22 6.50
C PHE A 10 1.86 6.95 7.34
N VAL A 11 3.10 6.64 7.75
CA VAL A 11 3.37 5.49 8.63
C VAL A 11 2.66 5.65 9.97
N GLU A 12 2.63 6.87 10.52
CA GLU A 12 1.90 7.18 11.76
C GLU A 12 0.39 7.07 11.56
N GLN A 13 -0.17 7.61 10.47
CA GLN A 13 -1.60 7.45 10.17
C GLN A 13 -2.02 5.98 10.01
N ILE A 14 -1.15 5.15 9.41
CA ILE A 14 -1.40 3.72 9.26
C ILE A 14 -1.30 2.99 10.61
N ARG A 15 -0.44 3.45 11.53
CA ARG A 15 -0.38 2.94 12.91
C ARG A 15 -1.64 3.31 13.70
N ASP A 16 -2.10 4.56 13.58
CA ASP A 16 -3.36 5.00 14.22
C ASP A 16 -4.56 4.19 13.70
N LEU A 17 -4.59 3.89 12.40
CA LEU A 17 -5.58 2.99 11.79
C LEU A 17 -5.53 1.59 12.40
N LYS A 18 -4.33 1.05 12.62
CA LYS A 18 -4.11 -0.26 13.25
C LYS A 18 -4.62 -0.28 14.69
N ASP A 19 -4.33 0.75 15.46
CA ASP A 19 -4.79 0.86 16.85
C ASP A 19 -6.31 0.98 16.90
N THR A 20 -6.90 1.81 16.04
CA THR A 20 -8.36 1.93 15.88
C THR A 20 -9.02 0.59 15.53
N TYR A 21 -8.41 -0.19 14.62
CA TYR A 21 -8.87 -1.53 14.28
C TYR A 21 -8.86 -2.46 15.50
N GLN A 22 -7.77 -2.47 16.27
CA GLN A 22 -7.67 -3.31 17.46
C GLN A 22 -8.72 -2.95 18.51
N ASP A 23 -8.99 -1.66 18.70
CA ASP A 23 -10.00 -1.20 19.65
C ASP A 23 -11.41 -1.58 19.22
N ILE A 24 -11.73 -1.48 17.91
CA ILE A 24 -13.01 -1.93 17.37
C ILE A 24 -13.19 -3.43 17.56
N VAL A 25 -12.16 -4.24 17.29
CA VAL A 25 -12.21 -5.70 17.50
C VAL A 25 -12.42 -6.04 18.98
N LYS A 26 -11.69 -5.39 19.90
CA LYS A 26 -11.87 -5.58 21.34
C LYS A 26 -13.29 -5.21 21.78
N ALA A 27 -13.79 -4.06 21.35
CA ALA A 27 -15.14 -3.59 21.70
C ALA A 27 -16.22 -4.54 21.17
N LYS A 28 -16.07 -5.02 19.92
CA LYS A 28 -16.98 -5.99 19.31
C LYS A 28 -17.01 -7.30 20.07
N ASN A 29 -15.84 -7.87 20.37
CA ASN A 29 -15.73 -9.11 21.13
C ASN A 29 -16.35 -8.96 22.53
N PHE A 30 -16.05 -7.85 23.22
CA PHE A 30 -16.64 -7.55 24.51
C PHE A 30 -18.18 -7.48 24.49
N LEU A 31 -18.76 -6.83 23.47
CA LEU A 31 -20.21 -6.77 23.28
C LEU A 31 -20.82 -8.14 22.97
N ASP A 32 -20.14 -8.96 22.17
CA ASP A 32 -20.60 -10.30 21.81
C ASP A 32 -20.54 -11.26 23.00
N ASP A 33 -19.47 -11.24 23.77
CA ASP A 33 -19.28 -12.07 24.96
C ASP A 33 -20.28 -11.73 26.08
N ASN A 34 -20.66 -10.46 26.20
CA ASN A 34 -21.57 -9.96 27.24
C ASN A 34 -22.99 -9.68 26.74
N ARG A 35 -23.35 -10.20 25.56
CA ARG A 35 -24.62 -9.89 24.87
C ARG A 35 -25.86 -10.05 25.73
N SER A 36 -25.98 -11.15 26.47
CA SER A 36 -27.15 -11.45 27.32
C SER A 36 -27.28 -10.45 28.47
N GLN A 37 -26.16 -10.09 29.10
CA GLN A 37 -26.10 -9.15 30.22
C GLN A 37 -26.47 -7.73 29.75
N PHE A 38 -25.93 -7.27 28.63
CA PHE A 38 -26.27 -5.98 28.05
C PHE A 38 -27.75 -5.87 27.66
N ARG A 39 -28.30 -6.90 27.00
CA ARG A 39 -29.73 -6.92 26.66
C ARG A 39 -30.61 -6.88 27.90
N LYS A 40 -30.27 -7.65 28.94
CA LYS A 40 -31.00 -7.63 30.21
C LYS A 40 -30.98 -6.24 30.84
N ALA A 41 -29.80 -5.64 30.97
CA ALA A 41 -29.63 -4.30 31.55
C ALA A 41 -30.41 -3.23 30.78
N VAL A 42 -30.40 -3.28 29.44
CA VAL A 42 -31.14 -2.35 28.59
C VAL A 42 -32.67 -2.54 28.72
N LYS A 43 -33.14 -3.80 28.77
CA LYS A 43 -34.57 -4.09 28.99
C LYS A 43 -35.07 -3.59 30.33
N GLU A 44 -34.24 -3.65 31.38
CA GLU A 44 -34.59 -3.09 32.68
C GLU A 44 -34.76 -1.56 32.64
N ILE A 45 -34.06 -0.85 31.73
CA ILE A 45 -34.14 0.60 31.58
C ILE A 45 -35.34 1.03 30.73
N ARG A 46 -35.56 0.40 29.57
CA ARG A 46 -36.51 0.88 28.53
C ARG A 46 -37.59 -0.13 28.15
N GLY A 47 -37.57 -1.33 28.70
CA GLY A 47 -38.55 -2.39 28.41
C GLY A 47 -38.37 -3.11 27.07
N ASP A 48 -37.39 -2.73 26.25
CA ASP A 48 -37.11 -3.33 24.94
C ASP A 48 -35.60 -3.45 24.64
N ASP A 49 -35.24 -4.01 23.47
CA ASP A 49 -33.85 -4.19 23.03
C ASP A 49 -33.33 -3.02 22.16
N SER A 50 -34.06 -1.90 22.05
CA SER A 50 -33.76 -0.82 21.08
C SER A 50 -32.38 -0.19 21.28
N ILE A 51 -31.97 0.05 22.53
CA ILE A 51 -30.65 0.64 22.84
C ILE A 51 -29.53 -0.36 22.50
N TYR A 52 -29.71 -1.64 22.75
CA TYR A 52 -28.75 -2.68 22.36
C TYR A 52 -28.57 -2.69 20.83
N HIS A 53 -29.68 -2.59 20.08
CA HIS A 53 -29.63 -2.50 18.62
C HIS A 53 -28.91 -1.24 18.13
N ALA A 54 -29.09 -0.10 18.80
CA ALA A 54 -28.36 1.13 18.49
C ALA A 54 -26.84 0.94 18.66
N ILE A 55 -26.41 0.41 19.82
CA ILE A 55 -24.98 0.10 20.09
C ILE A 55 -24.40 -0.84 19.03
N SER A 56 -25.12 -1.92 18.70
CA SER A 56 -24.70 -2.88 17.68
C SER A 56 -24.60 -2.25 16.29
N THR A 57 -25.49 -1.31 15.97
CA THR A 57 -25.46 -0.55 14.71
C THR A 57 -24.26 0.40 14.66
N SER A 58 -24.01 1.15 15.72
CA SER A 58 -22.83 2.02 15.83
C SER A 58 -21.52 1.24 15.69
N MET A 59 -21.47 -0.01 16.17
CA MET A 59 -20.29 -0.85 15.93
C MET A 59 -20.08 -1.14 14.45
N LYS A 60 -21.14 -1.49 13.71
CA LYS A 60 -21.04 -1.69 12.25
C LYS A 60 -20.64 -0.42 11.53
N GLU A 61 -21.05 0.75 12.01
CA GLU A 61 -20.59 2.04 11.47
C GLU A 61 -19.10 2.28 11.72
N ALA A 62 -18.58 1.91 12.88
CA ALA A 62 -17.15 1.94 13.15
C ALA A 62 -16.36 1.05 12.18
N GLU A 63 -16.84 -0.17 11.88
CA GLU A 63 -16.23 -1.04 10.87
C GLU A 63 -16.24 -0.40 9.47
N LYS A 64 -17.32 0.29 9.09
CA LYS A 64 -17.40 1.04 7.82
C LYS A 64 -16.38 2.17 7.78
N ASN A 65 -16.21 2.88 8.88
CA ASN A 65 -15.27 4.00 8.97
C ASN A 65 -13.82 3.52 8.80
N LEU A 66 -13.45 2.33 9.28
CA LEU A 66 -12.12 1.76 9.02
C LEU A 66 -11.85 1.60 7.52
N LEU A 67 -12.81 1.10 6.76
CA LEU A 67 -12.68 0.97 5.30
C LEU A 67 -12.46 2.33 4.64
N ILE A 68 -13.24 3.33 5.07
CA ILE A 68 -13.13 4.71 4.57
C ILE A 68 -11.76 5.28 4.89
N SER A 69 -11.23 5.03 6.09
CA SER A 69 -9.89 5.43 6.49
C SER A 69 -8.81 4.77 5.63
N CYS A 70 -8.88 3.46 5.37
CA CYS A 70 -7.96 2.77 4.46
C CYS A 70 -7.93 3.41 3.07
N TYR A 71 -9.12 3.67 2.49
CA TYR A 71 -9.24 4.32 1.19
C TYR A 71 -8.68 5.74 1.22
N THR A 72 -8.96 6.50 2.28
CA THR A 72 -8.55 7.91 2.41
C THR A 72 -7.03 8.02 2.48
N ILE A 73 -6.38 7.18 3.29
CA ILE A 73 -4.91 7.11 3.38
C ILE A 73 -4.31 6.76 2.01
N SER A 74 -4.87 5.77 1.33
CA SER A 74 -4.47 5.35 -0.02
C SER A 74 -4.56 6.49 -1.06
N GLU A 75 -5.70 7.19 -1.12
CA GLU A 75 -5.91 8.32 -2.02
C GLU A 75 -4.94 9.47 -1.72
N GLN A 76 -4.79 9.81 -0.42
CA GLN A 76 -3.88 10.87 0.01
C GLN A 76 -2.43 10.54 -0.29
N MET A 77 -1.94 9.32 -0.01
CA MET A 77 -0.57 8.92 -0.37
C MET A 77 -0.30 9.13 -1.86
N PHE A 78 -1.23 8.73 -2.74
CA PHE A 78 -1.03 8.88 -4.17
C PHE A 78 -1.09 10.34 -4.62
N LYS A 79 -1.98 11.13 -4.01
CA LYS A 79 -2.10 12.57 -4.26
C LYS A 79 -0.85 13.32 -3.85
N GLU A 80 -0.38 13.12 -2.62
CA GLU A 80 0.79 13.78 -2.07
C GLU A 80 2.07 13.35 -2.80
N CYS A 81 2.18 12.09 -3.22
CA CYS A 81 3.27 11.65 -4.07
C CYS A 81 3.31 12.43 -5.40
N LYS A 82 2.16 12.67 -6.04
CA LYS A 82 2.08 13.51 -7.25
C LYS A 82 2.47 14.95 -6.99
N TYR A 83 2.02 15.53 -5.87
CA TYR A 83 2.34 16.90 -5.50
C TYR A 83 3.84 17.08 -5.25
N GLN A 84 4.44 16.20 -4.45
CA GLN A 84 5.87 16.23 -4.19
C GLN A 84 6.69 16.03 -5.47
N LEU A 85 6.33 15.06 -6.31
CA LEU A 85 7.05 14.79 -7.56
C LEU A 85 7.03 16.00 -8.52
N LEU A 86 5.88 16.67 -8.62
CA LEU A 86 5.69 17.81 -9.51
C LEU A 86 6.17 19.14 -8.90
N GLY A 87 6.63 19.13 -7.64
CA GLY A 87 6.96 20.34 -6.90
C GLY A 87 5.76 21.29 -6.80
N PHE A 88 4.56 20.73 -6.59
CA PHE A 88 3.31 21.50 -6.58
C PHE A 88 3.30 22.59 -5.51
N ASP A 89 3.91 22.35 -4.35
CA ASP A 89 3.96 23.32 -3.25
C ASP A 89 5.11 24.34 -3.38
N ASN A 90 5.79 24.37 -4.53
CA ASN A 90 6.81 25.38 -4.79
C ASN A 90 6.16 26.78 -4.88
N LEU A 91 6.66 27.72 -4.09
CA LEU A 91 6.06 29.05 -3.89
C LEU A 91 6.20 30.02 -5.08
N ASN A 92 6.74 29.58 -6.22
CA ASN A 92 6.96 30.44 -7.37
C ASN A 92 5.69 30.53 -8.23
N GLN A 93 5.13 31.73 -8.38
CA GLN A 93 3.99 32.02 -9.27
C GLN A 93 4.40 31.98 -10.75
N THR A 94 4.72 30.79 -11.24
CA THR A 94 5.06 30.56 -12.65
C THR A 94 3.81 30.15 -13.44
N ARG A 95 3.83 30.31 -14.77
CA ARG A 95 2.77 29.75 -15.65
C ARG A 95 2.60 28.24 -15.48
N LEU A 96 3.68 27.52 -15.15
CA LEU A 96 3.62 26.10 -14.79
C LEU A 96 2.81 25.91 -13.52
N GLN A 97 3.01 26.73 -12.49
CA GLN A 97 2.25 26.67 -11.25
C GLN A 97 0.76 26.99 -11.47
N GLU A 98 0.42 27.97 -12.31
CA GLU A 98 -0.97 28.25 -12.70
C GLU A 98 -1.62 27.02 -13.37
N PHE A 99 -0.89 26.37 -14.29
CA PHE A 99 -1.35 25.16 -14.95
C PHE A 99 -1.56 24.00 -13.97
N LEU A 100 -0.60 23.79 -13.05
CA LEU A 100 -0.69 22.77 -12.02
C LEU A 100 -1.88 23.03 -11.10
N ASN A 101 -2.06 24.26 -10.61
CA ASN A 101 -3.19 24.66 -9.76
C ASN A 101 -4.54 24.41 -10.44
N TYR A 102 -4.63 24.66 -11.75
CA TYR A 102 -5.82 24.37 -12.53
C TYR A 102 -6.09 22.87 -12.67
N LYS A 103 -5.06 22.08 -13.00
CA LYS A 103 -5.21 20.63 -13.26
C LYS A 103 -5.32 19.79 -12.00
N LEU A 104 -4.67 20.22 -10.93
CA LEU A 104 -4.44 19.44 -9.71
C LEU A 104 -4.92 20.19 -8.47
N ASN A 105 -5.96 21.00 -8.61
CA ASN A 105 -6.54 21.79 -7.53
C ASN A 105 -6.74 20.95 -6.24
N PRO A 106 -6.15 21.33 -5.09
CA PRO A 106 -6.21 20.54 -3.86
C PRO A 106 -7.62 20.22 -3.37
N GLY A 107 -8.59 21.09 -3.58
CA GLY A 107 -9.98 20.88 -3.15
C GLY A 107 -10.82 20.00 -4.09
N LYS A 108 -10.34 19.75 -5.32
CA LYS A 108 -11.11 19.00 -6.34
C LYS A 108 -10.40 17.75 -6.85
N PHE A 109 -9.08 17.71 -6.73
CA PHE A 109 -8.27 16.61 -7.22
C PHE A 109 -8.32 15.43 -6.25
N SER A 110 -8.91 14.33 -6.71
CA SER A 110 -9.00 13.03 -6.04
C SER A 110 -8.52 11.98 -7.04
N PRO A 111 -7.24 11.55 -6.96
CA PRO A 111 -6.71 10.57 -7.89
C PRO A 111 -7.25 9.18 -7.58
N ASN A 112 -7.56 8.39 -8.61
CA ASN A 112 -7.89 6.97 -8.44
C ASN A 112 -6.63 6.20 -7.99
N PRO A 113 -6.59 5.64 -6.77
CA PRO A 113 -5.38 5.04 -6.24
C PRO A 113 -5.27 3.53 -6.53
N LYS A 114 -6.02 2.98 -7.50
CA LYS A 114 -5.89 1.58 -7.92
C LYS A 114 -4.47 1.22 -8.31
N CYS A 115 -4.07 -0.02 -8.05
CA CYS A 115 -2.73 -0.54 -8.30
C CYS A 115 -2.25 -0.27 -9.73
N ASP A 116 -3.12 -0.49 -10.72
CA ASP A 116 -2.82 -0.22 -12.14
C ASP A 116 -2.51 1.26 -12.42
N GLU A 117 -3.22 2.19 -11.78
CA GLU A 117 -2.99 3.63 -11.97
C GLU A 117 -1.67 4.07 -11.32
N ILE A 118 -1.32 3.49 -10.18
CA ILE A 118 -0.02 3.69 -9.52
C ILE A 118 1.10 3.18 -10.43
N ASN A 119 0.98 1.96 -10.95
CA ASN A 119 1.94 1.36 -11.89
C ASN A 119 2.12 2.19 -13.17
N LYS A 120 1.03 2.71 -13.75
CA LYS A 120 1.09 3.63 -14.90
C LYS A 120 1.81 4.93 -14.55
N PHE A 121 1.54 5.48 -13.37
CA PHE A 121 2.20 6.70 -12.90
C PHE A 121 3.70 6.48 -12.72
N PHE A 122 4.14 5.43 -12.03
CA PHE A 122 5.57 5.16 -11.81
C PHE A 122 6.31 4.97 -13.13
N LYS A 123 5.71 4.18 -14.05
CA LYS A 123 6.27 3.96 -15.39
C LYS A 123 6.40 5.25 -16.21
N ARG A 124 5.47 6.21 -16.04
CA ARG A 124 5.49 7.49 -16.77
C ARG A 124 6.69 8.35 -16.39
N TYR A 125 7.11 8.31 -15.13
CA TYR A 125 8.20 9.16 -14.60
C TYR A 125 9.51 8.39 -14.47
N ASP A 126 9.80 7.56 -15.47
CA ASP A 126 11.04 6.79 -15.66
C ASP A 126 11.45 5.86 -14.51
N SER A 127 10.50 5.53 -13.64
CA SER A 127 10.63 4.45 -12.67
C SER A 127 10.06 3.15 -13.22
N ASN A 128 10.25 2.07 -12.46
CA ASN A 128 9.62 0.79 -12.73
C ASN A 128 8.23 0.73 -12.09
N ARG A 129 7.45 -0.30 -12.45
CA ARG A 129 6.22 -0.67 -11.71
C ARG A 129 6.54 -1.02 -10.26
N LEU A 130 5.51 -0.99 -9.42
CA LEU A 130 5.53 -1.56 -8.07
C LEU A 130 6.11 -2.99 -8.09
N PHE A 131 6.86 -3.38 -7.07
CA PHE A 131 7.39 -4.75 -6.98
C PHE A 131 6.25 -5.78 -6.99
N LEU A 132 5.25 -5.57 -6.13
CA LEU A 132 3.93 -6.19 -6.19
C LEU A 132 3.05 -5.35 -7.12
N ASN A 133 3.07 -5.70 -8.41
CA ASN A 133 2.38 -4.98 -9.47
C ASN A 133 0.88 -5.33 -9.59
N ASP A 134 0.34 -6.03 -8.61
CA ASP A 134 -1.05 -6.50 -8.56
C ASP A 134 -1.42 -6.73 -7.10
N LEU A 135 -2.52 -6.14 -6.67
CA LEU A 135 -2.96 -6.02 -5.28
C LEU A 135 -4.49 -6.16 -5.22
N GLU A 136 -5.01 -7.35 -5.54
CA GLU A 136 -6.45 -7.60 -5.68
C GLU A 136 -7.28 -7.16 -4.47
N LEU A 137 -6.86 -7.51 -3.25
CA LEU A 137 -7.58 -7.14 -2.02
C LEU A 137 -7.69 -5.61 -1.84
N TYR A 138 -6.63 -4.89 -2.18
CA TYR A 138 -6.58 -3.44 -2.11
C TYR A 138 -7.46 -2.78 -3.19
N ASP A 139 -7.41 -3.29 -4.42
CA ASP A 139 -8.28 -2.79 -5.48
C ASP A 139 -9.76 -3.09 -5.20
N ASP A 140 -10.05 -4.19 -4.51
CA ASP A 140 -11.39 -4.51 -4.03
C ASP A 140 -11.84 -3.58 -2.89
N MET A 141 -10.95 -3.19 -1.97
CA MET A 141 -11.23 -2.13 -0.99
C MET A 141 -11.66 -0.83 -1.67
N ILE A 142 -10.94 -0.42 -2.73
CA ILE A 142 -11.27 0.78 -3.50
C ILE A 142 -12.64 0.63 -4.16
N LYS A 143 -12.92 -0.50 -4.81
CA LYS A 143 -14.24 -0.78 -5.41
C LYS A 143 -15.37 -0.75 -4.38
N SER A 144 -15.17 -1.33 -3.21
CA SER A 144 -16.16 -1.34 -2.12
C SER A 144 -16.44 0.07 -1.62
N ARG A 145 -15.43 0.94 -1.46
CA ARG A 145 -15.64 2.35 -1.12
C ARG A 145 -16.44 3.09 -2.18
N HIS A 146 -16.11 2.93 -3.46
CA HIS A 146 -16.87 3.57 -4.54
C HIS A 146 -18.33 3.11 -4.57
N ARG A 147 -18.56 1.80 -4.38
CA ARG A 147 -19.93 1.26 -4.31
C ARG A 147 -20.70 1.83 -3.13
N TYR A 148 -20.08 1.93 -1.96
CA TYR A 148 -20.68 2.53 -0.79
C TYR A 148 -21.07 3.99 -1.03
N ALA A 149 -20.18 4.80 -1.62
CA ALA A 149 -20.46 6.21 -1.92
C ALA A 149 -21.62 6.42 -2.93
N HIS A 150 -21.77 5.52 -3.91
CA HIS A 150 -22.81 5.66 -4.94
C HIS A 150 -24.13 4.97 -4.63
N LYS A 151 -24.09 3.84 -3.90
CA LYS A 151 -25.26 2.97 -3.68
C LYS A 151 -25.62 2.79 -2.22
N GLY A 152 -24.81 3.27 -1.28
CA GLY A 152 -24.95 2.97 0.15
C GLY A 152 -24.67 1.50 0.51
N GLU A 153 -24.24 0.69 -0.45
CA GLU A 153 -24.00 -0.74 -0.26
C GLU A 153 -22.60 -0.99 0.33
N PHE A 154 -22.56 -1.60 1.51
CA PHE A 154 -21.31 -1.98 2.16
C PHE A 154 -21.07 -3.49 1.99
N GLN A 155 -20.03 -3.84 1.24
CA GLN A 155 -19.57 -5.22 1.05
C GLN A 155 -18.08 -5.29 1.33
N PHE A 156 -17.73 -5.40 2.62
CA PHE A 156 -16.36 -5.51 3.08
C PHE A 156 -16.31 -6.25 4.42
N GLN A 157 -15.29 -7.10 4.61
CA GLN A 157 -15.08 -7.85 5.84
C GLN A 157 -13.96 -7.21 6.64
N ILE A 158 -14.23 -6.88 7.89
CA ILE A 158 -13.25 -6.24 8.79
C ILE A 158 -11.98 -7.10 8.98
N ASP A 159 -12.07 -8.42 8.84
CA ASP A 159 -10.95 -9.36 8.96
C ASP A 159 -9.87 -9.14 7.88
N TYR A 160 -10.18 -8.38 6.82
CA TYR A 160 -9.21 -8.00 5.80
C TYR A 160 -8.38 -6.76 6.17
N ILE A 161 -8.77 -5.99 7.20
CA ILE A 161 -8.07 -4.76 7.60
C ILE A 161 -6.59 -5.00 7.94
N PRO A 162 -6.18 -6.07 8.66
CA PRO A 162 -4.77 -6.36 8.90
C PRO A 162 -3.95 -6.48 7.60
N LYS A 163 -4.47 -7.22 6.61
CA LYS A 163 -3.82 -7.38 5.31
C LYS A 163 -3.77 -6.05 4.55
N LEU A 164 -4.81 -5.22 4.65
CA LEU A 164 -4.81 -3.88 4.05
C LEU A 164 -3.80 -2.94 4.70
N ILE A 165 -3.61 -3.00 6.02
CA ILE A 165 -2.57 -2.24 6.74
C ILE A 165 -1.18 -2.62 6.20
N ASP A 166 -0.92 -3.91 6.03
CA ASP A 166 0.33 -4.41 5.44
C ASP A 166 0.55 -3.89 4.01
N ILE A 167 -0.51 -3.85 3.20
CA ILE A 167 -0.47 -3.27 1.84
C ILE A 167 -0.23 -1.76 1.88
N LEU A 168 -0.85 -1.02 2.80
CA LEU A 168 -0.65 0.43 2.92
C LEU A 168 0.79 0.77 3.33
N LEU A 169 1.38 0.03 4.27
CA LEU A 169 2.79 0.18 4.65
C LEU A 169 3.74 -0.15 3.49
N TYR A 170 3.38 -1.14 2.67
CA TYR A 170 4.10 -1.44 1.44
C TYR A 170 4.02 -0.30 0.40
N LEU A 171 2.83 0.24 0.18
CA LEU A 171 2.65 1.33 -0.77
C LEU A 171 3.39 2.59 -0.32
N GLU A 172 3.34 2.94 0.97
CA GLU A 172 4.15 4.01 1.55
C GLU A 172 5.63 3.83 1.19
N PHE A 173 6.16 2.63 1.43
CA PHE A 173 7.54 2.31 1.12
C PHE A 173 7.84 2.50 -0.38
N GLU A 174 7.04 1.95 -1.28
CA GLU A 174 7.25 2.08 -2.73
C GLU A 174 7.18 3.54 -3.21
N TYR A 175 6.23 4.34 -2.70
CA TYR A 175 6.16 5.77 -3.02
C TYR A 175 7.40 6.52 -2.56
N ARG A 176 7.89 6.23 -1.36
CA ARG A 176 9.09 6.85 -0.84
C ARG A 176 10.33 6.46 -1.64
N MET A 177 10.49 5.17 -1.96
CA MET A 177 11.60 4.69 -2.79
C MET A 177 11.61 5.40 -4.14
N PHE A 178 10.43 5.58 -4.73
CA PHE A 178 10.24 6.29 -5.98
C PHE A 178 10.62 7.77 -5.88
N LEU A 179 10.14 8.49 -4.87
CA LEU A 179 10.41 9.92 -4.68
C LEU A 179 11.88 10.21 -4.35
N GLU A 180 12.52 9.35 -3.56
CA GLU A 180 13.93 9.44 -3.17
C GLU A 180 14.88 8.96 -4.28
N LYS A 181 14.36 8.42 -5.39
CA LYS A 181 15.15 7.75 -6.44
C LYS A 181 16.07 6.68 -5.86
N ASN A 182 15.58 5.93 -4.89
CA ASN A 182 16.34 4.95 -4.15
C ASN A 182 16.85 3.81 -5.07
N PRO A 183 18.01 3.18 -4.77
CA PRO A 183 18.52 1.99 -5.46
C PRO A 183 17.49 0.89 -5.69
N TRP A 184 16.49 0.76 -4.82
CA TRP A 184 15.35 -0.15 -5.01
C TRP A 184 14.69 0.02 -6.38
N CYS A 185 14.39 1.26 -6.79
CA CYS A 185 13.73 1.53 -8.06
C CYS A 185 14.63 1.19 -9.27
N ILE A 186 15.94 1.47 -9.15
CA ILE A 186 16.94 1.15 -10.17
C ILE A 186 17.05 -0.37 -10.33
N PHE A 187 17.17 -1.08 -9.21
CA PHE A 187 17.20 -2.54 -9.17
C PHE A 187 15.99 -3.15 -9.87
N LEU A 188 14.78 -2.70 -9.52
CA LEU A 188 13.56 -3.19 -10.13
C LEU A 188 13.47 -2.86 -11.63
N LYS A 189 13.89 -1.66 -12.05
CA LYS A 189 13.93 -1.25 -13.47
C LYS A 189 14.83 -2.15 -14.29
N ASN A 190 16.05 -2.39 -13.80
CA ASN A 190 17.07 -3.20 -14.44
C ASN A 190 16.67 -4.68 -14.53
N ILE A 191 16.01 -5.23 -13.51
CA ILE A 191 15.51 -6.60 -13.57
C ILE A 191 14.34 -6.72 -14.53
N ASN A 192 13.38 -5.80 -14.47
CA ASN A 192 12.20 -5.86 -15.31
C ASN A 192 12.51 -5.63 -16.79
N SER A 193 13.55 -4.85 -17.13
CA SER A 193 13.97 -4.74 -18.54
C SER A 193 14.40 -6.10 -19.11
N ILE A 194 15.11 -6.92 -18.34
CA ILE A 194 15.49 -8.28 -18.76
C ILE A 194 14.27 -9.22 -18.81
N ILE A 195 13.38 -9.15 -17.81
CA ILE A 195 12.21 -10.04 -17.74
C ILE A 195 11.25 -9.76 -18.90
N SER A 196 10.96 -8.48 -19.16
CA SER A 196 9.93 -8.05 -20.11
C SER A 196 10.37 -8.07 -21.57
N GLU A 197 11.66 -7.97 -21.84
CA GLU A 197 12.18 -8.14 -23.19
C GLU A 197 12.04 -9.61 -23.61
N GLY A 198 11.30 -9.86 -24.69
CA GLY A 198 11.22 -11.17 -25.33
C GLY A 198 12.62 -11.67 -25.70
N GLY A 199 12.81 -12.99 -25.66
CA GLY A 199 14.09 -13.61 -25.97
C GLY A 199 14.24 -14.97 -25.31
N ASN A 200 15.17 -15.76 -25.82
CA ASN A 200 15.50 -17.06 -25.25
C ASN A 200 16.37 -16.91 -23.98
N ARG A 201 16.62 -18.03 -23.29
CA ARG A 201 17.36 -18.05 -22.02
C ARG A 201 18.78 -17.46 -22.15
N GLU A 202 19.47 -17.75 -23.25
CA GLU A 202 20.84 -17.28 -23.50
C GLU A 202 20.90 -15.76 -23.66
N GLN A 203 19.98 -15.19 -24.44
CA GLN A 203 19.89 -13.74 -24.64
C GLN A 203 19.63 -12.99 -23.33
N LYS A 204 18.77 -13.53 -22.45
CA LYS A 204 18.51 -12.96 -21.13
C LYS A 204 19.73 -13.06 -20.22
N GLN A 205 20.46 -14.18 -20.27
CA GLN A 205 21.69 -14.39 -19.50
C GLN A 205 22.81 -13.42 -19.93
N GLU A 206 22.99 -13.18 -21.22
CA GLU A 206 23.97 -12.21 -21.72
C GLU A 206 23.67 -10.78 -21.25
N LYS A 207 22.39 -10.37 -21.27
CA LYS A 207 21.96 -9.07 -20.76
C LYS A 207 22.19 -8.96 -19.26
N PHE A 208 21.85 -10.00 -18.50
CA PHE A 208 22.11 -10.06 -17.07
C PHE A 208 23.60 -9.86 -16.77
N LYS A 209 24.50 -10.60 -17.44
CA LYS A 209 25.95 -10.46 -17.26
C LYS A 209 26.47 -9.03 -17.49
N LYS A 210 25.84 -8.26 -18.39
CA LYS A 210 26.22 -6.86 -18.66
C LYS A 210 25.91 -5.92 -17.48
N ILE A 211 24.85 -6.21 -16.71
CA ILE A 211 24.38 -5.35 -15.62
C ILE A 211 24.52 -5.97 -14.23
N GLU A 212 24.99 -7.21 -14.14
CA GLU A 212 25.07 -8.02 -12.92
C GLU A 212 25.86 -7.31 -11.82
N ARG A 213 27.03 -6.75 -12.16
CA ARG A 213 27.89 -6.05 -11.19
C ARG A 213 27.18 -4.84 -10.57
N GLU A 214 26.48 -4.07 -11.40
CA GLU A 214 25.70 -2.91 -10.95
C GLU A 214 24.51 -3.36 -10.09
N LEU A 215 23.73 -4.35 -10.55
CA LEU A 215 22.62 -4.90 -9.76
C LEU A 215 23.08 -5.36 -8.36
N LYS A 216 24.19 -6.11 -8.30
CA LYS A 216 24.75 -6.63 -7.05
C LYS A 216 25.27 -5.51 -6.15
N SER A 217 25.81 -4.42 -6.70
CA SER A 217 26.27 -3.27 -5.91
C SER A 217 25.13 -2.48 -5.28
N LEU A 218 23.90 -2.54 -5.82
CA LEU A 218 22.72 -1.90 -5.23
C LEU A 218 22.19 -2.66 -4.00
N ILE A 219 22.40 -3.98 -3.93
CA ILE A 219 21.81 -4.84 -2.90
C ILE A 219 22.15 -4.40 -1.46
N PRO A 220 23.40 -4.07 -1.09
CA PRO A 220 23.72 -3.63 0.28
C PRO A 220 22.91 -2.41 0.72
N GLU A 221 22.68 -1.45 -0.17
CA GLU A 221 21.92 -0.24 0.14
C GLU A 221 20.42 -0.52 0.23
N ILE A 222 19.90 -1.42 -0.61
CA ILE A 222 18.53 -1.92 -0.51
C ILE A 222 18.33 -2.63 0.83
N LEU A 223 19.26 -3.49 1.24
CA LEU A 223 19.20 -4.20 2.53
C LEU A 223 19.20 -3.23 3.72
N LYS A 224 20.03 -2.17 3.67
CA LYS A 224 20.02 -1.08 4.65
C LYS A 224 18.68 -0.34 4.66
N THR A 225 18.09 -0.09 3.50
CA THR A 225 16.79 0.58 3.42
C THR A 225 15.68 -0.29 4.01
N LEU A 226 15.68 -1.57 3.67
CA LEU A 226 14.75 -2.55 4.21
C LEU A 226 14.92 -2.69 5.73
N SER A 227 16.15 -2.66 6.28
CA SER A 227 16.40 -2.82 7.72
C SER A 227 15.69 -1.79 8.60
N HIS A 228 15.40 -0.60 8.05
CA HIS A 228 14.70 0.48 8.75
C HIS A 228 13.21 0.58 8.40
N SER A 229 12.68 -0.40 7.65
CA SER A 229 11.29 -0.43 7.20
C SER A 229 10.53 -1.58 7.88
N GLU A 230 9.25 -1.34 8.19
CA GLU A 230 8.32 -2.31 8.76
C GLU A 230 7.20 -2.58 7.75
N ASN A 231 7.50 -3.32 6.69
CA ASN A 231 6.51 -3.71 5.67
C ASN A 231 6.83 -5.10 5.12
N ILE A 232 5.89 -5.66 4.35
CA ILE A 232 5.95 -7.02 3.80
C ILE A 232 7.13 -7.27 2.83
N VAL A 233 7.72 -6.23 2.22
CA VAL A 233 8.88 -6.37 1.32
C VAL A 233 10.15 -6.68 2.09
N CYS A 234 10.17 -6.48 3.42
CA CYS A 234 11.29 -6.90 4.26
C CYS A 234 11.55 -8.43 4.21
N GLU A 235 10.58 -9.23 3.76
CA GLU A 235 10.78 -10.65 3.50
C GLU A 235 11.81 -10.93 2.40
N LEU A 236 12.07 -9.96 1.50
CA LEU A 236 13.11 -10.10 0.46
C LEU A 236 14.53 -10.08 1.01
N ARG A 237 14.77 -9.67 2.26
CA ARG A 237 16.14 -9.49 2.78
C ARG A 237 16.99 -10.76 2.62
N GLY A 238 16.45 -11.92 3.00
CA GLY A 238 17.15 -13.21 2.85
C GLY A 238 17.46 -13.52 1.38
N THR A 239 16.48 -13.33 0.51
CA THR A 239 16.64 -13.57 -0.94
C THR A 239 17.66 -12.63 -1.56
N LEU A 240 17.65 -11.34 -1.22
CA LEU A 240 18.62 -10.37 -1.72
C LEU A 240 20.06 -10.77 -1.35
N ILE A 241 20.29 -11.30 -0.14
CA ILE A 241 21.61 -11.83 0.26
C ILE A 241 22.02 -13.01 -0.63
N GLU A 242 21.10 -13.93 -0.92
CA GLU A 242 21.39 -15.05 -1.81
C GLU A 242 21.67 -14.59 -3.26
N LEU A 243 20.94 -13.59 -3.74
CA LEU A 243 21.08 -13.06 -5.10
C LEU A 243 22.44 -12.39 -5.34
N GLN A 244 23.14 -11.93 -4.30
CA GLN A 244 24.51 -11.41 -4.44
C GLN A 244 25.48 -12.46 -5.01
N ARG A 245 25.21 -13.75 -4.74
CA ARG A 245 26.06 -14.87 -5.17
C ARG A 245 25.52 -15.58 -6.41
N GLU A 246 24.35 -15.17 -6.89
CA GLU A 246 23.70 -15.81 -8.04
C GLU A 246 24.22 -15.21 -9.34
N ASN A 247 24.69 -16.07 -10.25
CA ASN A 247 25.26 -15.66 -11.54
C ASN A 247 24.37 -16.12 -12.71
N GLU A 248 23.43 -17.03 -12.47
CA GLU A 248 22.47 -17.51 -13.46
C GLU A 248 21.15 -16.75 -13.34
N PHE A 249 20.79 -16.00 -14.39
CA PHE A 249 19.60 -15.17 -14.41
C PHE A 249 18.31 -15.97 -14.15
N ILE A 250 18.22 -17.21 -14.63
CA ILE A 250 17.04 -18.05 -14.42
C ILE A 250 16.81 -18.36 -12.92
N ASN A 251 17.90 -18.59 -12.18
CA ASN A 251 17.84 -18.84 -10.75
C ASN A 251 17.53 -17.54 -10.01
N PHE A 252 18.15 -16.43 -10.45
CA PHE A 252 17.90 -15.09 -9.95
C PHE A 252 16.40 -14.73 -10.04
N GLU A 253 15.83 -14.84 -11.23
CA GLU A 253 14.40 -14.60 -11.51
C GLU A 253 13.51 -15.54 -10.70
N LYS A 254 13.82 -16.83 -10.66
CA LYS A 254 13.04 -17.82 -9.90
C LYS A 254 12.97 -17.48 -8.41
N LYS A 255 14.10 -17.12 -7.79
CA LYS A 255 14.15 -16.74 -6.37
C LYS A 255 13.32 -15.49 -6.08
N LEU A 256 13.42 -14.47 -6.92
CA LEU A 256 12.58 -13.27 -6.80
C LEU A 256 11.09 -13.58 -6.96
N ARG A 257 10.74 -14.42 -7.93
CA ARG A 257 9.36 -14.83 -8.17
C ARG A 257 8.78 -15.57 -6.97
N ILE A 258 9.52 -16.54 -6.41
CA ILE A 258 9.08 -17.29 -5.22
C ILE A 258 8.74 -16.36 -4.07
N VAL A 259 9.60 -15.39 -3.77
CA VAL A 259 9.33 -14.47 -2.65
C VAL A 259 8.19 -13.51 -2.97
N LYS A 260 8.10 -13.03 -4.21
CA LYS A 260 6.96 -12.24 -4.67
C LYS A 260 5.64 -12.99 -4.49
N ASP A 261 5.59 -14.26 -4.88
CA ASP A 261 4.39 -15.10 -4.76
C ASP A 261 4.05 -15.38 -3.29
N ASN A 262 5.06 -15.63 -2.44
CA ASN A 262 4.87 -15.81 -1.00
C ASN A 262 4.27 -14.56 -0.33
N ILE A 263 4.78 -13.38 -0.69
CA ILE A 263 4.25 -12.12 -0.17
C ILE A 263 2.81 -11.91 -0.66
N LYS A 264 2.56 -12.12 -1.97
CA LYS A 264 1.20 -12.03 -2.54
C LYS A 264 0.22 -12.93 -1.79
N ASN A 265 0.57 -14.19 -1.54
CA ASN A 265 -0.29 -15.13 -0.84
C ASN A 265 -0.68 -14.67 0.57
N LYS A 266 0.20 -13.93 1.28
CA LYS A 266 -0.10 -13.38 2.61
C LYS A 266 -1.12 -12.24 2.58
N ILE A 267 -1.10 -11.44 1.52
CA ILE A 267 -1.94 -10.25 1.37
C ILE A 267 -3.17 -10.46 0.47
N SER A 268 -3.28 -11.61 -0.19
CA SER A 268 -4.47 -12.05 -0.92
C SER A 268 -5.61 -12.42 0.02
N LYS A 269 -6.85 -12.48 -0.50
CA LYS A 269 -8.06 -12.85 0.26
C LYS A 269 -7.92 -14.20 0.94
#